data_AF-A0A8R1DP46-F1
#
_entry.id   AF-A0A8R1DP46-F1
#
_cell.length_a   1.000
_cell.length_b   1.000
_cell.length_c   1.000
_cell.angle_alpha   90.00
_cell.angle_beta   90.00
_cell.angle_gamma   90.00
#
_symmetry.space_group_name_H-M   'P 1'
#
loop_
_entity.id
_entity.type
_entity.pdbx_description
1 polymer ?
#
loop_
_entity_poly.entity_id
_entity_poly.type
_entity_poly.pdbx_seq_one_letter_code
_entity_poly.pdbx_strand_id
1 'polypeptide(L)'
;MSDSDDGDNAYTDYLESRRAALLKKKRPQKVYQSDSDGSDDDDFTFTTRRSDLKRRKDDEDDEEDESLLEEDVVESHDQHLKNKIDEMKEEYRRTLFSRGSSVVPCTSEMPETVLTKTMKMCEDLSYVTKECASAVTISSDVDVVEDFETTMTHQRPPKIDELLKIDPYLHDFQDEISRRYGVFCDYQRRIDECGGMEAFTSSYREFGLIVQPDNSVKALEWAPAADKLALIGDFNNWDQNAHVYKREEHGKWSLHIPANPDGSCRIPHNSVIKIAVTKNGQTHLKLSPWATYVTCPNPKETVIYHQNFWNPPEKYQLKEKRPAKPASLRIYEAHVGISSWEGKINTYRAFADEVLPRIKRQGYNAIQLMAVMEHVYYASFGYQVGRNRI
;
A
#
# COMPACT_ATOMS: atom_id res chain seq x y z
N MET A 1 -5.69 11.24 43.92
CA MET A 1 -4.59 10.27 43.72
C MET A 1 -4.17 10.41 42.28
N SER A 2 -2.97 10.94 42.13
CA SER A 2 -2.19 11.15 40.91
C SER A 2 -1.74 9.83 40.29
N ASP A 3 -1.66 9.79 38.97
CA ASP A 3 -0.74 9.00 38.12
C ASP A 3 -0.82 9.64 36.72
N SER A 4 -0.03 10.69 36.43
CA SER A 4 1.30 10.70 35.76
C SER A 4 1.21 10.56 34.22
N ASP A 5 0.96 11.71 33.58
CA ASP A 5 1.18 12.03 32.16
C ASP A 5 2.68 12.27 31.90
N ASP A 6 3.47 11.21 31.66
CA ASP A 6 4.92 11.35 31.38
C ASP A 6 5.34 10.78 30.00
N GLY A 7 4.39 10.44 29.13
CA GLY A 7 4.67 9.88 27.80
C GLY A 7 4.83 10.90 26.67
N ASP A 8 4.14 12.05 26.75
CA ASP A 8 4.00 12.99 25.62
C ASP A 8 5.01 14.15 25.64
N ASN A 9 5.79 14.31 26.71
CA ASN A 9 6.72 15.44 26.82
C ASN A 9 8.10 15.17 26.17
N ALA A 10 8.57 13.92 26.16
CA ALA A 10 9.92 13.60 25.68
C ALA A 10 10.11 13.79 24.17
N TYR A 11 9.08 13.50 23.36
CA TYR A 11 9.15 13.68 21.91
C TYR A 11 9.03 15.15 21.50
N THR A 12 8.25 15.91 22.26
CA THR A 12 8.05 17.35 22.07
C THR A 12 9.33 18.12 22.41
N ASP A 13 9.96 17.79 23.55
CA ASP A 13 11.25 18.34 23.98
C ASP A 13 12.39 18.01 23.00
N TYR A 14 12.36 16.80 22.41
CA TYR A 14 13.30 16.40 21.36
C TYR A 14 13.18 17.26 20.10
N LEU A 15 11.96 17.49 19.61
CA LEU A 15 11.72 18.31 18.42
C LEU A 15 12.07 19.78 18.65
N GLU A 16 11.77 20.33 19.83
CA GLU A 16 12.14 21.70 20.18
C GLU A 16 13.65 21.88 20.32
N SER A 17 14.34 20.95 20.98
CA SER A 17 15.80 20.97 21.12
C SER A 17 16.50 20.86 19.76
N ARG A 18 15.99 20.01 18.87
CA ARG A 18 16.53 19.85 17.49
C ARG A 18 16.25 21.09 16.63
N ARG A 19 15.10 21.73 16.80
CA ARG A 19 14.77 23.01 16.13
C ARG A 19 15.68 24.15 16.60
N ALA A 20 15.98 24.23 17.90
CA ALA A 20 16.89 25.21 18.47
C ALA A 20 18.34 25.03 17.97
N ALA A 21 18.81 23.77 17.87
CA ALA A 21 20.13 23.45 17.33
C ALA A 21 20.29 23.82 15.84
N LEU A 22 19.24 23.59 15.03
CA LEU A 22 19.24 23.94 13.60
C LEU A 22 19.16 25.46 13.38
N LEU A 23 18.48 26.20 14.25
CA LEU A 23 18.41 27.66 14.19
C LEU A 23 19.74 28.33 14.58
N LYS A 24 20.53 27.74 15.48
CA LYS A 24 21.89 28.20 15.82
C LYS A 24 22.92 27.95 14.71
N LYS A 25 22.69 27.00 13.80
CA LYS A 25 23.59 26.67 12.67
C LYS A 25 23.36 27.50 11.40
N LYS A 26 22.49 28.54 11.42
CA LYS A 26 22.33 29.47 10.27
C LYS A 26 23.59 30.35 10.10
N ARG A 27 24.54 29.91 9.28
CA ARG A 27 25.52 30.80 8.64
C ARG A 27 24.79 31.77 7.69
N PRO A 28 25.20 33.05 7.57
CA PRO A 28 24.56 33.98 6.65
C PRO A 28 24.74 33.50 5.20
N GLN A 29 23.66 33.50 4.43
CA GLN A 29 23.70 33.24 2.99
C GLN A 29 24.60 34.29 2.32
N LYS A 30 25.68 33.84 1.66
CA LYS A 30 26.38 34.69 0.68
C LYS A 30 25.44 34.90 -0.51
N VAL A 31 24.98 36.14 -0.66
CA VAL A 31 24.32 36.62 -1.87
C VAL A 31 25.36 36.60 -3.00
N TYR A 32 25.16 35.77 -4.01
CA TYR A 32 25.92 35.87 -5.25
C TYR A 32 25.25 36.94 -6.12
N GLN A 33 25.91 38.09 -6.24
CA GLN A 33 25.62 39.04 -7.31
C GLN A 33 26.13 38.45 -8.63
N SER A 34 25.25 38.48 -9.64
CA SER A 34 25.59 38.14 -11.01
C SER A 34 26.25 39.35 -11.68
N ASP A 35 27.54 39.24 -11.96
CA ASP A 35 28.18 40.11 -12.94
C ASP A 35 28.23 39.38 -14.28
N SER A 36 27.55 39.98 -15.26
CA SER A 36 27.68 39.70 -16.68
C SER A 36 29.05 40.16 -17.16
N ASP A 37 29.74 39.33 -17.96
CA ASP A 37 30.32 39.73 -19.25
C ASP A 37 31.06 38.57 -19.95
N GLY A 38 30.79 38.42 -21.25
CA GLY A 38 31.84 38.23 -22.27
C GLY A 38 32.37 36.83 -22.62
N SER A 39 31.90 36.34 -23.77
CA SER A 39 32.66 35.73 -24.89
C SER A 39 33.40 34.37 -24.77
N ASP A 40 32.97 33.50 -25.69
CA ASP A 40 33.72 32.63 -26.61
C ASP A 40 34.30 31.28 -26.15
N ASP A 41 33.77 30.25 -26.82
CA ASP A 41 34.36 29.02 -27.37
C ASP A 41 35.62 28.44 -26.70
N ASP A 42 35.54 27.19 -26.24
CA ASP A 42 36.32 26.11 -26.86
C ASP A 42 35.99 24.69 -26.33
N ASP A 43 36.10 23.78 -27.30
CA ASP A 43 36.07 22.32 -27.30
C ASP A 43 36.82 21.64 -26.15
N PHE A 44 36.22 20.64 -25.48
CA PHE A 44 36.97 19.75 -24.58
C PHE A 44 36.59 18.28 -24.73
N THR A 45 37.49 17.60 -25.43
CA THR A 45 37.65 16.14 -25.51
C THR A 45 37.97 15.53 -24.14
N PHE A 46 37.36 14.38 -23.87
CA PHE A 46 37.54 13.62 -22.63
C PHE A 46 38.71 12.65 -22.77
N THR A 47 39.86 12.95 -22.14
CA THR A 47 40.91 11.96 -21.89
C THR A 47 41.26 11.90 -20.42
N THR A 48 41.01 10.72 -19.85
CA THR A 48 41.52 10.21 -18.58
C THR A 48 43.00 10.53 -18.34
N ARG A 49 43.34 11.06 -17.15
CA ARG A 49 44.59 10.71 -16.46
C ARG A 49 44.51 10.93 -14.94
N ARG A 50 44.88 9.86 -14.25
CA ARG A 50 45.28 9.75 -12.85
C ARG A 50 46.49 10.67 -12.55
N SER A 51 46.65 10.95 -11.26
CA SER A 51 47.78 11.58 -10.52
C SER A 51 47.95 13.09 -10.66
N ASP A 52 47.63 13.83 -9.59
CA ASP A 52 48.68 14.38 -8.72
C ASP A 52 48.13 14.89 -7.39
N LEU A 53 48.52 14.21 -6.31
CA LEU A 53 48.49 14.70 -4.93
C LEU A 53 49.75 15.54 -4.70
N LYS A 54 49.60 16.80 -4.27
CA LYS A 54 50.54 17.43 -3.31
C LYS A 54 49.93 18.67 -2.63
N ARG A 55 49.60 18.46 -1.35
CA ARG A 55 49.69 19.35 -0.19
C ARG A 55 49.24 20.82 -0.34
N ARG A 56 48.17 21.15 0.38
CA ARG A 56 48.24 22.20 1.40
C ARG A 56 47.75 21.61 2.73
N LYS A 57 48.70 21.53 3.66
CA LYS A 57 48.51 21.36 5.09
C LYS A 57 48.07 22.72 5.61
N ASP A 58 47.04 22.76 6.44
CA ASP A 58 46.83 23.60 7.63
C ASP A 58 45.35 23.40 8.02
N ASP A 59 45.09 23.21 9.31
CA ASP A 59 43.81 22.91 10.00
C ASP A 59 43.56 21.42 10.33
N GLU A 60 44.50 20.81 11.07
CA GLU A 60 44.24 19.66 11.96
C GLU A 60 44.39 20.19 13.39
N ASP A 61 43.28 20.48 14.07
CA ASP A 61 43.13 20.62 15.53
C ASP A 61 41.65 20.99 15.75
N ASP A 62 40.73 20.00 15.76
CA ASP A 62 39.36 20.10 16.34
C ASP A 62 38.46 18.85 16.11
N GLU A 63 38.93 17.76 15.46
CA GLU A 63 38.09 16.58 15.13
C GLU A 63 38.10 15.40 16.14
N GLU A 64 38.76 15.50 17.29
CA GLU A 64 38.84 14.35 18.22
C GLU A 64 37.71 14.29 19.29
N ASP A 65 36.95 15.36 19.54
CA ASP A 65 35.92 15.38 20.61
C ASP A 65 34.47 15.13 20.14
N GLU A 66 34.14 15.17 18.85
CA GLU A 66 32.76 14.92 18.35
C GLU A 66 32.43 13.43 18.13
N SER A 67 33.43 12.56 17.99
CA SER A 67 33.20 11.12 17.71
C SER A 67 32.84 10.29 18.95
N LEU A 68 33.39 10.65 20.12
CA LEU A 68 33.20 9.88 21.36
C LEU A 68 31.80 10.06 21.97
N LEU A 69 31.11 11.17 21.71
CA LEU A 69 29.76 11.42 22.24
C LEU A 69 28.64 10.86 21.35
N GLU A 70 28.89 10.66 20.05
CA GLU A 70 27.91 10.02 19.15
C GLU A 70 27.92 8.49 19.26
N GLU A 71 29.08 7.86 19.51
CA GLU A 71 29.16 6.39 19.69
C GLU A 71 28.49 5.93 21.01
N ASP A 72 28.72 6.63 22.13
CA ASP A 72 28.15 6.26 23.44
C ASP A 72 26.61 6.40 23.49
N VAL A 73 26.03 7.37 22.76
CA VAL A 73 24.57 7.58 22.71
C VAL A 73 23.89 6.56 21.80
N VAL A 74 24.53 6.17 20.70
CA VAL A 74 24.02 5.15 19.77
C VAL A 74 24.09 3.75 20.37
N GLU A 75 25.15 3.40 21.12
CA GLU A 75 25.24 2.12 21.83
C GLU A 75 24.19 1.99 22.94
N SER A 76 23.91 3.06 23.70
CA SER A 76 22.91 2.99 24.79
C SER A 76 21.47 2.83 24.29
N HIS A 77 21.11 3.44 23.15
CA HIS A 77 19.77 3.33 22.56
C HIS A 77 19.54 1.96 21.90
N ASP A 78 20.58 1.39 21.28
CA ASP A 78 20.51 0.05 20.70
C ASP A 78 20.40 -1.03 21.80
N GLN A 79 21.06 -0.82 22.95
CA GLN A 79 20.92 -1.69 24.12
C GLN A 79 19.53 -1.58 24.76
N HIS A 80 18.95 -0.38 24.85
CA HIS A 80 17.58 -0.21 25.35
C HIS A 80 16.56 -0.89 24.43
N LEU A 81 16.73 -0.79 23.11
CA LEU A 81 15.84 -1.45 22.14
C LEU A 81 15.98 -2.97 22.19
N LYS A 82 17.22 -3.49 22.31
CA LYS A 82 17.49 -4.93 22.53
C LYS A 82 16.84 -5.43 23.82
N ASN A 83 17.00 -4.71 24.92
CA ASN A 83 16.40 -5.08 26.20
C ASN A 83 14.86 -5.12 26.12
N LYS A 84 14.25 -4.16 25.41
CA LYS A 84 12.78 -4.10 25.23
C LYS A 84 12.26 -5.21 24.31
N ILE A 85 13.02 -5.56 23.27
CA ILE A 85 12.73 -6.70 22.41
C ILE A 85 12.84 -8.01 23.20
N ASP A 86 13.83 -8.14 24.08
CA ASP A 86 14.01 -9.33 24.90
C ASP A 86 12.96 -9.43 26.03
N GLU A 87 12.53 -8.31 26.61
CA GLU A 87 11.37 -8.25 27.52
C GLU A 87 10.08 -8.68 26.81
N MET A 88 9.83 -8.20 25.59
CA MET A 88 8.68 -8.62 24.78
C MET A 88 8.74 -10.09 24.40
N LYS A 89 9.93 -10.62 24.07
CA LYS A 89 10.12 -12.05 23.83
C LYS A 89 9.86 -12.86 25.10
N GLU A 90 10.24 -12.36 26.27
CA GLU A 90 9.95 -13.07 27.53
C GLU A 90 8.50 -12.97 27.97
N GLU A 91 7.83 -11.85 27.71
CA GLU A 91 6.38 -11.75 27.90
C GLU A 91 5.63 -12.70 26.95
N TYR A 92 6.11 -12.81 25.71
CA TYR A 92 5.59 -13.77 24.71
C TYR A 92 5.85 -15.22 25.13
N ARG A 93 7.04 -15.54 25.67
CA ARG A 93 7.31 -16.87 26.26
C ARG A 93 6.40 -17.13 27.47
N ARG A 94 6.25 -16.19 28.40
CA ARG A 94 5.37 -16.35 29.57
C ARG A 94 3.90 -16.57 29.17
N THR A 95 3.42 -15.92 28.12
CA THR A 95 2.05 -16.11 27.62
C THR A 95 1.86 -17.44 26.87
N LEU A 96 2.88 -17.94 26.18
CA LEU A 96 2.87 -19.29 25.58
C LEU A 96 2.96 -20.41 26.63
N PHE A 97 3.62 -20.19 27.77
CA PHE A 97 3.84 -21.21 28.80
C PHE A 97 2.90 -21.12 30.03
N SER A 98 1.98 -20.15 30.09
CA SER A 98 0.98 -20.07 31.18
C SER A 98 -0.24 -20.98 31.00
N ARG A 99 -0.38 -21.65 29.86
CA ARG A 99 -1.33 -22.76 29.68
C ARG A 99 -0.58 -24.10 29.80
N GLY A 100 -0.42 -24.50 31.05
CA GLY A 100 -0.04 -25.83 31.56
C GLY A 100 0.65 -26.82 30.61
N SER A 101 1.96 -27.00 30.79
CA SER A 101 2.55 -28.27 31.24
C SER A 101 4.06 -28.17 31.45
N SER A 102 4.50 -28.86 32.50
CA SER A 102 5.81 -28.98 33.15
C SER A 102 7.10 -28.56 32.42
N VAL A 103 7.95 -27.89 33.19
CA VAL A 103 9.39 -27.69 33.02
C VAL A 103 10.13 -29.03 32.83
N VAL A 104 11.03 -29.09 31.85
CA VAL A 104 12.19 -30.01 31.79
C VAL A 104 13.40 -29.19 31.32
N PRO A 105 14.57 -29.26 31.97
CA PRO A 105 15.74 -28.45 31.62
C PRO A 105 16.40 -28.94 30.31
N CYS A 106 16.87 -28.00 29.51
CA CYS A 106 17.58 -28.25 28.26
C CYS A 106 19.03 -28.69 28.55
N THR A 107 19.33 -29.96 28.36
CA THR A 107 20.66 -30.42 27.94
C THR A 107 20.57 -30.90 26.51
N SER A 108 21.56 -30.50 25.71
CA SER A 108 21.86 -30.82 24.32
C SER A 108 21.14 -32.04 23.71
N GLU A 109 20.39 -31.77 22.63
CA GLU A 109 20.07 -32.61 21.45
C GLU A 109 18.61 -32.38 21.02
N MET A 110 18.40 -31.95 19.77
CA MET A 110 17.06 -31.71 19.22
C MET A 110 16.32 -33.02 18.99
N PRO A 111 15.09 -33.23 19.51
CA PRO A 111 14.30 -34.42 19.21
C PRO A 111 13.19 -34.14 18.18
N GLU A 112 12.96 -35.11 17.30
CA GLU A 112 11.94 -35.25 16.22
C GLU A 112 10.50 -34.81 16.56
N THR A 113 10.21 -34.46 17.81
CA THR A 113 8.90 -34.07 18.34
C THR A 113 8.30 -32.78 17.78
N VAL A 114 9.11 -31.84 17.28
CA VAL A 114 8.61 -30.57 16.69
C VAL A 114 8.02 -30.80 15.31
N LEU A 115 8.65 -31.66 14.50
CA LEU A 115 8.16 -32.03 13.16
C LEU A 115 6.83 -32.79 13.27
N THR A 116 6.72 -33.74 14.20
CA THR A 116 5.47 -34.49 14.41
C THR A 116 4.34 -33.60 14.93
N LYS A 117 4.63 -32.63 15.81
CA LYS A 117 3.63 -31.66 16.29
C LYS A 117 3.15 -30.73 15.19
N THR A 118 4.04 -30.35 14.28
CA THR A 118 3.71 -29.45 13.17
C THR A 118 2.85 -30.17 12.12
N MET A 119 3.17 -31.43 11.81
CA MET A 119 2.34 -32.27 10.92
C MET A 119 0.96 -32.56 11.51
N LYS A 120 0.87 -32.82 12.82
CA LYS A 120 -0.42 -33.05 13.49
C LYS A 120 -1.30 -31.79 13.55
N MET A 121 -0.70 -30.60 13.73
CA MET A 121 -1.42 -29.33 13.60
C MET A 121 -1.97 -29.11 12.18
N CYS A 122 -1.22 -29.49 11.15
CA CYS A 122 -1.69 -29.40 9.76
C CYS A 122 -2.83 -30.38 9.47
N GLU A 123 -2.80 -31.59 10.04
CA GLU A 123 -3.89 -32.57 9.95
C GLU A 123 -5.15 -32.11 10.71
N ASP A 124 -5.01 -31.53 11.91
CA ASP A 124 -6.12 -31.01 12.69
C ASP A 124 -6.79 -29.80 12.01
N LEU A 125 -6.01 -28.93 11.35
CA LEU A 125 -6.52 -27.82 10.52
C LEU A 125 -7.29 -28.33 9.28
N SER A 126 -6.90 -29.48 8.73
CA SER A 126 -7.61 -30.18 7.66
C SER A 126 -8.91 -30.86 8.14
N TYR A 127 -9.04 -31.14 9.43
CA TYR A 127 -10.23 -31.78 10.00
C TYR A 127 -11.31 -30.74 10.33
N VAL A 128 -10.92 -29.56 10.84
CA VAL A 128 -11.83 -28.45 11.15
C VAL A 128 -12.55 -27.92 9.89
N THR A 129 -11.90 -27.95 8.72
CA THR A 129 -12.53 -27.60 7.45
C THR A 129 -13.58 -28.61 6.99
N LYS A 130 -13.51 -29.88 7.43
CA LYS A 130 -14.51 -30.91 7.12
C LYS A 130 -15.75 -30.83 8.01
N GLU A 131 -15.62 -30.47 9.29
CA GLU A 131 -16.79 -30.31 10.17
C GLU A 131 -17.66 -29.11 9.78
N CYS A 132 -17.07 -28.01 9.28
CA CYS A 132 -17.84 -26.88 8.74
C CYS A 132 -18.68 -27.24 7.50
N ALA A 133 -18.29 -28.26 6.74
CA ALA A 133 -19.04 -28.73 5.57
C ALA A 133 -20.22 -29.65 5.94
N SER A 134 -20.20 -30.27 7.12
CA SER A 134 -21.24 -31.23 7.56
C SER A 134 -22.49 -30.61 8.20
N ALA A 135 -22.57 -29.28 8.33
CA ALA A 135 -23.68 -28.60 9.02
C ALA A 135 -24.80 -28.06 8.09
N VAL A 136 -24.89 -28.52 6.83
CA VAL A 136 -25.96 -28.13 5.89
C VAL A 136 -26.80 -29.36 5.52
N THR A 137 -27.87 -29.61 6.28
CA THR A 137 -28.97 -30.49 5.86
C THR A 137 -29.99 -29.69 5.05
N ILE A 138 -29.98 -29.84 3.72
CA ILE A 138 -31.14 -29.54 2.87
C ILE A 138 -31.27 -30.64 1.80
N SER A 139 -32.42 -31.32 1.86
CA SER A 139 -33.19 -32.03 0.82
C SER A 139 -32.46 -32.80 -0.29
N SER A 140 -32.77 -34.09 -0.35
CA SER A 140 -32.50 -35.02 -1.47
C SER A 140 -33.00 -34.48 -2.81
N ASP A 141 -32.05 -34.26 -3.72
CA ASP A 141 -32.12 -34.41 -5.18
C ASP A 141 -31.08 -33.48 -5.82
N VAL A 142 -29.79 -33.83 -5.74
CA VAL A 142 -28.73 -33.20 -6.55
C VAL A 142 -27.65 -34.21 -6.87
N ASP A 143 -27.23 -34.20 -8.13
CA ASP A 143 -26.18 -34.95 -8.77
C ASP A 143 -24.90 -35.10 -7.94
N VAL A 144 -24.27 -36.26 -8.12
CA VAL A 144 -22.97 -36.67 -7.60
C VAL A 144 -21.97 -35.52 -7.67
N VAL A 145 -21.62 -34.99 -6.50
CA VAL A 145 -20.50 -34.08 -6.34
C VAL A 145 -19.24 -34.92 -6.56
N GLU A 146 -18.64 -34.81 -7.74
CA GLU A 146 -17.33 -35.40 -8.02
C GLU A 146 -16.32 -34.91 -6.98
N ASP A 147 -15.56 -35.87 -6.44
CA ASP A 147 -14.48 -35.67 -5.49
C ASP A 147 -13.53 -34.54 -5.95
N PHE A 148 -13.28 -33.59 -5.05
CA PHE A 148 -12.42 -32.43 -5.29
C PHE A 148 -10.93 -32.78 -5.22
N GLU A 149 -10.51 -33.88 -5.85
CA GLU A 149 -9.14 -34.03 -6.36
C GLU A 149 -9.09 -33.31 -7.69
N THR A 150 -8.91 -31.99 -7.64
CA THR A 150 -8.48 -31.24 -8.82
C THR A 150 -7.22 -31.93 -9.31
N THR A 151 -7.30 -32.60 -10.47
CA THR A 151 -6.15 -33.11 -11.20
C THR A 151 -5.12 -31.99 -11.26
N MET A 152 -4.11 -32.01 -10.39
CA MET A 152 -2.99 -31.08 -10.42
C MET A 152 -2.27 -31.36 -11.71
N THR A 153 -2.67 -30.68 -12.79
CA THR A 153 -2.02 -30.87 -14.07
C THR A 153 -0.63 -30.28 -13.93
N HIS A 154 0.37 -31.15 -13.79
CA HIS A 154 1.77 -30.78 -13.86
C HIS A 154 2.04 -30.28 -15.28
N GLN A 155 1.79 -29.00 -15.51
CA GLN A 155 2.08 -28.34 -16.78
C GLN A 155 3.50 -27.81 -16.71
N ARG A 156 4.34 -28.27 -17.63
CA ARG A 156 5.71 -27.81 -17.73
C ARG A 156 5.73 -26.38 -18.30
N PRO A 157 6.33 -25.39 -17.60
CA PRO A 157 6.38 -24.02 -18.10
C PRO A 157 7.16 -23.94 -19.42
N PRO A 158 6.77 -23.02 -20.33
CA PRO A 158 7.54 -22.77 -21.53
C PRO A 158 8.94 -22.31 -21.16
N LYS A 159 9.96 -22.87 -21.83
CA LYS A 159 11.37 -22.49 -21.65
C LYS A 159 11.94 -22.74 -20.25
N ILE A 160 11.35 -23.62 -19.44
CA ILE A 160 11.94 -23.99 -18.14
C ILE A 160 13.39 -24.48 -18.28
N ASP A 161 13.73 -25.20 -19.36
CA ASP A 161 15.09 -25.66 -19.64
C ASP A 161 16.09 -24.50 -19.83
N GLU A 162 15.65 -23.34 -20.32
CA GLU A 162 16.50 -22.14 -20.41
C GLU A 162 16.73 -21.53 -19.02
N LEU A 163 15.67 -21.47 -18.19
CA LEU A 163 15.78 -21.00 -16.81
C LEU A 163 16.73 -21.86 -15.98
N LEU A 164 16.63 -23.19 -16.09
CA LEU A 164 17.49 -24.13 -15.37
C LEU A 164 18.95 -24.08 -15.85
N LYS A 165 19.20 -23.68 -17.10
CA LYS A 165 20.57 -23.42 -17.60
C LYS A 165 21.14 -22.12 -17.04
N ILE A 166 20.30 -21.10 -16.88
CA ILE A 166 20.70 -19.81 -16.29
C ILE A 166 20.98 -19.98 -14.79
N ASP A 167 20.13 -20.72 -14.09
CA ASP A 167 20.27 -21.02 -12.67
C ASP A 167 20.04 -22.51 -12.38
N PRO A 168 21.11 -23.32 -12.37
CA PRO A 168 21.03 -24.75 -12.10
C PRO A 168 20.53 -25.12 -10.69
N TYR A 169 20.58 -24.21 -9.71
CA TYR A 169 20.07 -24.49 -8.35
C TYR A 169 18.55 -24.69 -8.32
N LEU A 170 17.85 -24.28 -9.37
CA LEU A 170 16.40 -24.47 -9.49
C LEU A 170 16.01 -25.88 -9.96
N HIS A 171 16.96 -26.72 -10.37
CA HIS A 171 16.68 -28.04 -10.98
C HIS A 171 15.85 -28.94 -10.05
N ASP A 172 16.23 -29.01 -8.77
CA ASP A 172 15.55 -29.85 -7.78
C ASP A 172 14.14 -29.34 -7.44
N PHE A 173 13.81 -28.11 -7.85
CA PHE A 173 12.50 -27.48 -7.64
C PHE A 173 11.63 -27.44 -8.90
N GLN A 174 12.06 -28.06 -10.01
CA GLN A 174 11.35 -28.00 -11.29
C GLN A 174 9.91 -28.50 -11.23
N ASP A 175 9.63 -29.49 -10.38
CA ASP A 175 8.29 -30.06 -10.21
C ASP A 175 7.37 -29.07 -9.49
N GLU A 176 7.87 -28.35 -8.48
CA GLU A 176 7.13 -27.29 -7.79
C GLU A 176 6.91 -26.08 -8.72
N ILE A 177 7.90 -25.71 -9.53
CA ILE A 177 7.75 -24.66 -10.55
C ILE A 177 6.65 -25.06 -11.55
N SER A 178 6.63 -26.31 -12.00
CA SER A 178 5.62 -26.83 -12.92
C SER A 178 4.23 -26.90 -12.28
N ARG A 179 4.15 -27.29 -11.01
CA ARG A 179 2.89 -27.27 -10.25
C ARG A 179 2.33 -25.85 -10.15
N ARG A 180 3.16 -24.85 -9.80
CA ARG A 180 2.75 -23.44 -9.75
C ARG A 180 2.28 -22.92 -11.10
N TYR A 181 2.95 -23.32 -12.18
CA TYR A 181 2.55 -22.96 -13.53
C TYR A 181 1.22 -23.60 -13.93
N GLY A 182 0.99 -24.87 -13.58
CA GLY A 182 -0.31 -25.52 -13.74
C GLY A 182 -1.44 -24.75 -13.04
N VAL A 183 -1.23 -24.35 -11.78
CA VAL A 183 -2.18 -23.50 -11.04
C VAL A 183 -2.43 -22.16 -11.75
N PHE A 184 -1.37 -21.51 -12.23
CA PHE A 184 -1.49 -20.28 -13.01
C PHE A 184 -2.33 -20.49 -14.28
N CYS A 185 -2.07 -21.55 -15.05
CA CYS A 185 -2.82 -21.88 -16.26
C CYS A 185 -4.28 -22.20 -15.97
N ASP A 186 -4.58 -22.84 -14.84
CA ASP A 186 -5.96 -23.10 -14.42
C ASP A 186 -6.71 -21.80 -14.10
N TYR A 187 -6.10 -20.86 -13.38
CA TYR A 187 -6.69 -19.54 -13.15
C TYR A 187 -6.83 -18.75 -14.44
N GLN A 188 -5.82 -18.79 -15.32
CA GLN A 188 -5.89 -18.12 -16.62
C GLN A 188 -7.06 -18.65 -17.45
N ARG A 189 -7.23 -19.97 -17.52
CA ARG A 189 -8.37 -20.60 -18.23
C ARG A 189 -9.72 -20.14 -17.68
N ARG A 190 -9.88 -20.11 -16.35
CA ARG A 190 -11.11 -19.62 -15.70
C ARG A 190 -11.38 -18.14 -15.99
N ILE A 191 -10.33 -17.32 -16.08
CA ILE A 191 -10.44 -15.91 -16.48
C ILE A 191 -10.81 -15.79 -17.96
N ASP A 192 -10.25 -16.64 -18.82
CA ASP A 192 -10.56 -16.68 -20.25
C ASP A 192 -12.02 -17.07 -20.51
N GLU A 193 -12.58 -18.00 -19.73
CA GLU A 193 -14.01 -18.33 -19.71
C GLU A 193 -14.88 -17.12 -19.30
N CYS A 194 -14.34 -16.20 -18.50
CA CYS A 194 -14.99 -14.95 -18.11
C CYS A 194 -14.81 -13.79 -19.12
N GLY A 195 -14.32 -14.07 -20.34
CA GLY A 195 -14.08 -13.07 -21.37
C GLY A 195 -12.63 -12.55 -21.45
N GLY A 196 -11.70 -13.21 -20.76
CA GLY A 196 -10.27 -12.94 -20.87
C GLY A 196 -9.74 -11.86 -19.91
N MET A 197 -8.42 -11.78 -19.85
CA MET A 197 -7.70 -10.91 -18.90
C MET A 197 -8.06 -9.42 -19.04
N GLU A 198 -8.27 -8.92 -20.26
CA GLU A 198 -8.64 -7.51 -20.48
C GLU A 198 -10.02 -7.17 -19.91
N ALA A 199 -11.02 -8.02 -20.17
CA ALA A 199 -12.36 -7.85 -19.60
C ALA A 199 -12.31 -7.95 -18.07
N PHE A 200 -11.60 -8.95 -17.54
CA PHE A 200 -11.49 -9.17 -16.09
C PHE A 200 -10.78 -8.02 -15.35
N THR A 201 -9.74 -7.44 -15.93
CA THR A 201 -8.96 -6.35 -15.29
C THR A 201 -9.56 -4.96 -15.50
N SER A 202 -10.65 -4.83 -16.26
CA SER A 202 -11.34 -3.56 -16.52
C SER A 202 -12.64 -3.39 -15.72
N SER A 203 -12.85 -4.20 -14.67
CA SER A 203 -14.05 -4.14 -13.81
C SER A 203 -14.32 -2.79 -13.16
N TYR A 204 -13.32 -1.91 -13.02
CA TYR A 204 -13.51 -0.53 -12.55
C TYR A 204 -14.41 0.32 -13.49
N ARG A 205 -14.69 -0.17 -14.70
CA ARG A 205 -15.65 0.42 -15.65
C ARG A 205 -17.09 -0.02 -15.40
N GLU A 206 -17.31 -0.98 -14.50
CA GLU A 206 -18.63 -1.51 -14.13
C GLU A 206 -18.92 -1.38 -12.63
N PHE A 207 -17.93 -1.58 -11.77
CA PHE A 207 -18.03 -1.46 -10.32
C PHE A 207 -17.80 -0.04 -9.80
N GLY A 208 -18.33 0.23 -8.60
CA GLY A 208 -18.37 1.57 -8.03
C GLY A 208 -19.51 2.38 -8.61
N LEU A 209 -19.37 3.71 -8.63
CA LEU A 209 -20.36 4.62 -9.19
C LEU A 209 -19.89 5.16 -10.54
N ILE A 210 -20.66 4.91 -11.59
CA ILE A 210 -20.31 5.27 -12.97
C ILE A 210 -21.41 6.15 -13.56
N VAL A 211 -21.03 7.37 -13.90
CA VAL A 211 -21.88 8.31 -14.62
C VAL A 211 -21.98 7.88 -16.08
N GLN A 212 -23.20 7.67 -16.55
CA GLN A 212 -23.53 7.31 -17.92
C GLN A 212 -23.62 8.57 -18.80
N PRO A 213 -23.61 8.43 -20.15
CA PRO A 213 -23.72 9.57 -21.06
C PRO A 213 -24.99 10.41 -20.92
N ASP A 214 -26.08 9.82 -20.39
CA ASP A 214 -27.35 10.50 -20.10
C ASP A 214 -27.37 11.15 -18.69
N ASN A 215 -26.23 11.25 -18.01
CA ASN A 215 -26.05 11.72 -16.63
C ASN A 215 -26.73 10.88 -15.55
N SER A 216 -27.30 9.73 -15.89
CA SER A 216 -27.69 8.73 -14.90
C SER A 216 -26.45 8.10 -14.24
N VAL A 217 -26.61 7.56 -13.04
CA VAL A 217 -25.53 6.88 -12.31
C VAL A 217 -25.88 5.40 -12.19
N LYS A 218 -25.01 4.53 -12.70
CA LYS A 218 -25.02 3.11 -12.38
C LYS A 218 -24.09 2.88 -11.21
N ALA A 219 -24.56 2.15 -10.21
CA ALA A 219 -23.74 1.73 -9.09
C ALA A 219 -23.76 0.20 -9.00
N LEU A 220 -22.58 -0.39 -8.81
CA LEU A 220 -22.41 -1.83 -8.65
C LEU A 220 -21.39 -2.11 -7.55
N GLU A 221 -21.79 -2.90 -6.56
CA GLU A 221 -20.96 -3.26 -5.41
C GLU A 221 -20.95 -4.78 -5.21
N TRP A 222 -19.87 -5.30 -4.61
CA TRP A 222 -19.80 -6.69 -4.19
C TRP A 222 -19.83 -6.79 -2.67
N ALA A 223 -20.90 -7.36 -2.14
CA ALA A 223 -21.15 -7.46 -0.71
C ALA A 223 -22.01 -8.72 -0.43
N PRO A 224 -21.47 -9.93 -0.64
CA PRO A 224 -22.24 -11.17 -0.61
C PRO A 224 -22.88 -11.45 0.75
N ALA A 225 -22.23 -11.00 1.83
CA ALA A 225 -22.68 -11.23 3.20
C ALA A 225 -23.76 -10.25 3.67
N ALA A 226 -23.99 -9.14 2.97
CA ALA A 226 -24.96 -8.12 3.38
C ALA A 226 -26.41 -8.59 3.19
N ASP A 227 -27.31 -8.12 4.05
CA ASP A 227 -28.75 -8.38 3.92
C ASP A 227 -29.45 -7.26 3.14
N LYS A 228 -28.94 -6.03 3.25
CA LYS A 228 -29.40 -4.84 2.51
C LYS A 228 -28.23 -3.90 2.24
N LEU A 229 -28.25 -3.26 1.08
CA LEU A 229 -27.36 -2.14 0.75
C LEU A 229 -28.17 -0.91 0.32
N ALA A 230 -27.70 0.27 0.68
CA ALA A 230 -28.23 1.53 0.18
C ALA A 230 -27.11 2.54 -0.07
N LEU A 231 -27.28 3.39 -1.09
CA LEU A 231 -26.40 4.52 -1.35
C LEU A 231 -26.94 5.73 -0.60
N ILE A 232 -26.12 6.34 0.25
CA ILE A 232 -26.50 7.52 1.03
C ILE A 232 -25.50 8.64 0.84
N GLY A 233 -25.92 9.88 1.05
CA GLY A 233 -25.03 11.02 1.01
C GLY A 233 -25.79 12.34 1.02
N ASP A 234 -25.06 13.42 0.76
CA ASP A 234 -25.64 14.77 0.75
C ASP A 234 -26.77 14.90 -0.28
N PHE A 235 -26.65 14.20 -1.41
CA PHE A 235 -27.63 14.23 -2.51
C PHE A 235 -29.03 13.69 -2.14
N ASN A 236 -29.13 12.90 -1.07
CA ASN A 236 -30.38 12.29 -0.63
C ASN A 236 -30.68 12.49 0.86
N ASN A 237 -30.08 13.50 1.49
CA ASN A 237 -30.22 13.79 2.91
C ASN A 237 -29.88 12.60 3.82
N TRP A 238 -28.93 11.77 3.40
CA TRP A 238 -28.48 10.59 4.13
C TRP A 238 -29.57 9.52 4.39
N ASP A 239 -30.63 9.50 3.58
CA ASP A 239 -31.74 8.53 3.71
C ASP A 239 -31.37 7.14 3.18
N GLN A 240 -31.35 6.16 4.09
CA GLN A 240 -31.04 4.74 3.82
C GLN A 240 -32.14 3.99 3.06
N ASN A 241 -33.32 4.59 2.86
CA ASN A 241 -34.44 3.97 2.17
C ASN A 241 -34.69 4.56 0.78
N ALA A 242 -34.10 5.72 0.48
CA ALA A 242 -34.32 6.40 -0.79
C ALA A 242 -33.66 5.69 -1.99
N HIS A 243 -32.46 5.13 -1.80
CA HIS A 243 -31.65 4.55 -2.89
C HIS A 243 -31.09 3.18 -2.50
N VAL A 244 -31.97 2.19 -2.37
CA VAL A 244 -31.64 0.82 -1.98
C VAL A 244 -31.15 0.03 -3.20
N TYR A 245 -30.04 -0.70 -3.06
CA TYR A 245 -29.52 -1.57 -4.11
C TYR A 245 -30.38 -2.83 -4.24
N LYS A 246 -30.50 -3.31 -5.48
CA LYS A 246 -31.06 -4.62 -5.81
C LYS A 246 -29.96 -5.68 -5.70
N ARG A 247 -30.25 -6.77 -4.99
CA ARG A 247 -29.36 -7.93 -4.93
C ARG A 247 -29.37 -8.65 -6.28
N GLU A 248 -28.18 -8.97 -6.78
CA GLU A 248 -27.95 -9.75 -7.98
C GLU A 248 -27.25 -11.07 -7.63
N GLU A 249 -27.00 -11.89 -8.63
CA GLU A 249 -26.27 -13.15 -8.49
C GLU A 249 -24.84 -12.94 -7.97
N HIS A 250 -24.27 -14.01 -7.38
CA HIS A 250 -22.91 -14.02 -6.84
C HIS A 250 -22.61 -12.93 -5.78
N GLY A 251 -23.66 -12.42 -5.12
CA GLY A 251 -23.52 -11.42 -4.06
C GLY A 251 -23.18 -10.02 -4.56
N LYS A 252 -23.43 -9.75 -5.84
CA LYS A 252 -23.38 -8.40 -6.42
C LYS A 252 -24.64 -7.62 -6.06
N TRP A 253 -24.53 -6.31 -6.08
CA TRP A 253 -25.62 -5.39 -5.76
C TRP A 253 -25.63 -4.24 -6.75
N SER A 254 -26.74 -4.05 -7.45
CA SER A 254 -26.90 -3.04 -8.50
C SER A 254 -27.86 -1.94 -8.09
N LEU A 255 -27.61 -0.71 -8.53
CA LEU A 255 -28.50 0.43 -8.36
C LEU A 255 -28.39 1.34 -9.58
N HIS A 256 -29.53 1.83 -10.05
CA HIS A 256 -29.59 2.82 -11.10
C HIS A 256 -30.28 4.08 -10.58
N ILE A 257 -29.60 5.22 -10.69
CA ILE A 257 -30.11 6.53 -10.30
C ILE A 257 -30.32 7.34 -11.59
N PRO A 258 -31.57 7.65 -11.97
CA PRO A 258 -31.82 8.44 -13.16
C PRO A 258 -31.29 9.87 -13.01
N ALA A 259 -31.04 10.53 -14.14
CA ALA A 259 -30.74 11.96 -14.16
C ALA A 259 -31.91 12.79 -13.62
N ASN A 260 -31.61 14.03 -13.22
CA ASN A 260 -32.65 14.99 -12.88
C ASN A 260 -33.51 15.33 -14.12
N PRO A 261 -34.74 15.85 -13.96
CA PRO A 261 -35.60 16.26 -15.07
C PRO A 261 -34.97 17.32 -15.99
N ASP A 262 -34.01 18.09 -15.51
CA ASP A 262 -33.23 19.08 -16.27
C ASP A 262 -32.04 18.45 -17.04
N GLY A 263 -31.86 17.13 -16.95
CA GLY A 263 -30.77 16.38 -17.56
C GLY A 263 -29.46 16.42 -16.78
N SER A 264 -29.40 17.09 -15.62
CA SER A 264 -28.20 17.13 -14.78
C SER A 264 -28.01 15.83 -13.99
N CYS A 265 -26.76 15.54 -13.58
CA CYS A 265 -26.48 14.39 -12.73
C CYS A 265 -27.10 14.58 -11.34
N ARG A 266 -27.80 13.54 -10.85
CA ARG A 266 -28.50 13.57 -9.56
C ARG A 266 -27.56 13.75 -8.37
N ILE A 267 -26.32 13.27 -8.49
CA ILE A 267 -25.29 13.38 -7.45
C ILE A 267 -24.34 14.52 -7.84
N PRO A 268 -24.32 15.64 -7.10
CA PRO A 268 -23.41 16.73 -7.40
C PRO A 268 -21.95 16.33 -7.25
N HIS A 269 -21.08 16.88 -8.09
CA HIS A 269 -19.63 16.72 -7.94
C HIS A 269 -19.16 17.16 -6.55
N ASN A 270 -18.24 16.39 -5.96
CA ASN A 270 -17.65 16.57 -4.63
C ASN A 270 -18.61 16.43 -3.44
N SER A 271 -19.88 16.10 -3.67
CA SER A 271 -20.78 15.70 -2.59
C SER A 271 -20.27 14.45 -1.87
N VAL A 272 -20.52 14.35 -0.57
CA VAL A 272 -20.12 13.21 0.23
C VAL A 272 -21.13 12.09 0.04
N ILE A 273 -20.62 10.87 -0.17
CA ILE A 273 -21.41 9.64 -0.26
C ILE A 273 -20.84 8.55 0.64
N LYS A 274 -21.70 7.61 1.04
CA LYS A 274 -21.35 6.36 1.72
C LYS A 274 -22.29 5.24 1.27
N ILE A 275 -21.84 4.01 1.47
CA ILE A 275 -22.63 2.80 1.31
C ILE A 275 -23.13 2.37 2.69
N ALA A 276 -24.44 2.38 2.90
CA ALA A 276 -25.06 1.79 4.09
C ALA A 276 -25.17 0.28 3.89
N VAL A 277 -24.41 -0.49 4.66
CA VAL A 277 -24.38 -1.96 4.62
C VAL A 277 -25.09 -2.49 5.86
N THR A 278 -26.24 -3.13 5.69
CA THR A 278 -26.98 -3.73 6.79
C THR A 278 -26.73 -5.23 6.87
N LYS A 279 -26.40 -5.72 8.06
CA LYS A 279 -26.26 -7.15 8.38
C LYS A 279 -26.84 -7.42 9.77
N ASN A 280 -27.68 -8.44 9.90
CA ASN A 280 -28.29 -8.86 11.16
C ASN A 280 -29.00 -7.70 11.89
N GLY A 281 -29.68 -6.84 11.12
CA GLY A 281 -30.37 -5.66 11.63
C GLY A 281 -29.48 -4.47 12.01
N GLN A 282 -28.15 -4.59 11.92
CA GLN A 282 -27.21 -3.49 12.17
C GLN A 282 -26.72 -2.89 10.87
N THR A 283 -26.73 -1.56 10.77
CA THR A 283 -26.22 -0.83 9.59
C THR A 283 -24.87 -0.22 9.90
N HIS A 284 -23.87 -0.53 9.06
CA HIS A 284 -22.57 0.13 9.06
C HIS A 284 -22.42 0.97 7.81
N LEU A 285 -21.87 2.17 7.96
CA LEU A 285 -21.51 3.00 6.82
C LEU A 285 -20.14 2.58 6.32
N LYS A 286 -20.00 2.43 5.01
CA LYS A 286 -18.78 1.98 4.33
C LYS A 286 -18.45 2.94 3.19
N LEU A 287 -17.17 3.11 2.91
CA LEU A 287 -16.75 3.68 1.62
C LEU A 287 -16.82 2.57 0.58
N SER A 288 -17.12 2.92 -0.67
CA SER A 288 -17.02 1.96 -1.77
C SER A 288 -15.57 1.48 -1.88
N PRO A 289 -15.32 0.16 -2.04
CA PRO A 289 -14.00 -0.35 -2.42
C PRO A 289 -13.47 0.23 -3.73
N TRP A 290 -14.37 0.78 -4.56
CA TRP A 290 -14.11 1.38 -5.86
C TRP A 290 -14.14 2.92 -5.82
N ALA A 291 -14.04 3.51 -4.62
CA ALA A 291 -13.98 4.96 -4.46
C ALA A 291 -12.76 5.53 -5.20
N THR A 292 -13.01 6.49 -6.09
CA THR A 292 -11.97 7.16 -6.89
C THR A 292 -11.31 8.33 -6.16
N TYR A 293 -12.01 8.92 -5.19
CA TYR A 293 -11.52 10.04 -4.41
C TYR A 293 -12.14 10.05 -3.02
N VAL A 294 -11.30 10.23 -2.00
CA VAL A 294 -11.70 10.35 -0.61
C VAL A 294 -10.96 11.52 0.02
N THR A 295 -11.58 12.16 1.00
CA THR A 295 -10.96 13.28 1.73
C THR A 295 -11.17 13.13 3.23
N CYS A 296 -10.24 13.70 3.99
CA CYS A 296 -10.41 13.96 5.41
C CYS A 296 -10.47 15.48 5.59
N PRO A 297 -11.65 16.07 5.89
CA PRO A 297 -11.82 17.53 5.89
C PRO A 297 -10.96 18.21 6.96
N ASN A 298 -10.90 17.63 8.17
CA ASN A 298 -10.11 18.15 9.29
C ASN A 298 -9.18 17.06 9.83
N PRO A 299 -8.05 16.78 9.16
CA PRO A 299 -7.16 15.68 9.54
C PRO A 299 -6.46 15.88 10.90
N LYS A 300 -6.53 17.10 11.46
CA LYS A 300 -6.07 17.39 12.84
C LYS A 300 -7.10 17.04 13.91
N GLU A 301 -8.37 16.91 13.54
CA GLU A 301 -9.50 16.75 14.47
C GLU A 301 -10.17 15.38 14.31
N THR A 302 -10.11 14.80 13.11
CA THR A 302 -10.73 13.52 12.80
C THR A 302 -9.83 12.65 11.94
N VAL A 303 -9.99 11.35 12.10
CA VAL A 303 -9.37 10.31 11.27
C VAL A 303 -10.37 9.72 10.27
N ILE A 304 -11.60 10.23 10.25
CA ILE A 304 -12.68 9.73 9.41
C ILE A 304 -12.54 10.29 8.00
N TYR A 305 -12.52 9.38 7.04
CA TYR A 305 -12.52 9.71 5.62
C TYR A 305 -13.94 9.70 5.05
N HIS A 306 -14.15 10.57 4.08
CA HIS A 306 -15.37 10.71 3.32
C HIS A 306 -15.09 10.38 1.86
N GLN A 307 -15.95 9.58 1.23
CA GLN A 307 -15.90 9.39 -0.21
C GLN A 307 -16.58 10.57 -0.88
N ASN A 308 -15.85 11.25 -1.75
CA ASN A 308 -16.37 12.36 -2.54
C ASN A 308 -16.77 11.84 -3.91
N PHE A 309 -17.95 12.23 -4.36
CA PHE A 309 -18.41 11.88 -5.71
C PHE A 309 -17.61 12.64 -6.78
N TRP A 310 -16.65 11.95 -7.39
CA TRP A 310 -15.71 12.56 -8.32
C TRP A 310 -16.23 12.52 -9.77
N ASN A 311 -17.00 13.53 -10.16
CA ASN A 311 -17.44 13.76 -11.53
C ASN A 311 -17.21 15.23 -11.95
N PRO A 312 -15.94 15.65 -12.12
CA PRO A 312 -15.66 17.02 -12.51
C PRO A 312 -16.23 17.32 -13.91
N PRO A 313 -16.73 18.55 -14.16
CA PRO A 313 -17.30 18.93 -15.45
C PRO A 313 -16.24 18.89 -16.57
N GLU A 314 -14.99 19.20 -16.22
CA GLU A 314 -13.84 19.13 -17.13
C GLU A 314 -12.88 18.04 -16.65
N LYS A 315 -12.64 17.05 -17.52
CA LYS A 315 -11.67 15.97 -17.26
C LYS A 315 -10.33 16.33 -17.89
N TYR A 316 -9.25 16.08 -17.16
CA TYR A 316 -7.91 16.27 -17.69
C TYR A 316 -7.66 15.33 -18.89
N GLN A 317 -7.26 15.90 -20.03
CA GLN A 317 -6.87 15.16 -21.22
C GLN A 317 -5.34 15.05 -21.26
N LEU A 318 -4.83 13.83 -21.37
CA LEU A 318 -3.41 13.57 -21.58
C LEU A 318 -2.98 14.17 -22.91
N LYS A 319 -2.09 15.17 -22.85
CA LYS A 319 -1.56 15.86 -24.04
C LYS A 319 -0.39 15.12 -24.69
N GLU A 320 0.41 14.46 -23.86
CA GLU A 320 1.67 13.84 -24.28
C GLU A 320 1.54 12.32 -24.43
N LYS A 321 2.30 11.77 -25.37
CA LYS A 321 2.41 10.31 -25.56
C LYS A 321 3.35 9.71 -24.51
N ARG A 322 3.16 8.42 -24.22
CA ARG A 322 4.11 7.65 -23.40
C ARG A 322 5.48 7.63 -24.09
N PRO A 323 6.59 7.90 -23.37
CA PRO A 323 7.93 7.74 -23.92
C PRO A 323 8.20 6.31 -24.38
N ALA A 324 9.15 6.13 -25.31
CA ALA A 324 9.63 4.81 -25.68
C ALA A 324 10.30 4.12 -24.49
N LYS A 325 10.23 2.78 -24.43
CA LYS A 325 10.91 1.99 -23.41
C LYS A 325 12.43 2.26 -23.48
N PRO A 326 13.06 2.76 -22.40
CA PRO A 326 14.49 3.04 -22.43
C PRO A 326 15.32 1.74 -22.44
N ALA A 327 16.53 1.80 -23.00
CA ALA A 327 17.46 0.66 -23.00
C ALA A 327 17.91 0.27 -21.58
N SER A 328 18.01 1.24 -20.68
CA SER A 328 18.35 1.04 -19.27
C SER A 328 17.58 2.03 -18.41
N LEU A 329 17.15 1.59 -17.23
CA LEU A 329 16.41 2.42 -16.30
C LEU A 329 17.36 3.21 -15.39
N ARG A 330 17.14 4.52 -15.30
CA ARG A 330 17.70 5.43 -14.30
C ARG A 330 16.51 6.03 -13.58
N ILE A 331 16.19 5.43 -12.44
CA ILE A 331 14.95 5.69 -11.70
C ILE A 331 15.23 6.73 -10.63
N TYR A 332 14.43 7.80 -10.64
CA TYR A 332 14.33 8.72 -9.51
C TYR A 332 13.17 8.30 -8.63
N GLU A 333 13.44 7.78 -7.44
CA GLU A 333 12.40 7.48 -6.46
C GLU A 333 11.90 8.76 -5.81
N ALA A 334 10.58 8.95 -5.77
CA ALA A 334 9.97 10.19 -5.31
C ALA A 334 8.70 9.95 -4.50
N HIS A 335 8.54 10.78 -3.48
CA HIS A 335 7.32 10.92 -2.70
C HIS A 335 6.84 12.38 -2.81
N VAL A 336 5.65 12.59 -3.38
CA VAL A 336 5.13 13.94 -3.70
C VAL A 336 5.00 14.79 -2.43
N GLY A 337 4.40 14.25 -1.37
CA GLY A 337 4.09 15.03 -0.18
C GLY A 337 5.29 15.63 0.57
N ILE A 338 6.50 15.09 0.40
CA ILE A 338 7.72 15.57 1.07
C ILE A 338 8.69 16.26 0.11
N SER A 339 8.26 16.56 -1.12
CA SER A 339 9.14 17.05 -2.18
C SER A 339 9.37 18.57 -2.15
N SER A 340 8.97 19.26 -1.08
CA SER A 340 9.18 20.69 -0.87
C SER A 340 10.11 20.90 0.32
N TRP A 341 10.82 22.03 0.33
CA TRP A 341 11.57 22.47 1.52
C TRP A 341 10.65 22.99 2.62
N GLU A 342 9.39 23.30 2.31
CA GLU A 342 8.41 23.73 3.29
C GLU A 342 7.96 22.55 4.15
N GLY A 343 7.81 22.78 5.46
CA GLY A 343 7.28 21.79 6.41
C GLY A 343 5.77 21.56 6.28
N LYS A 344 5.31 21.20 5.07
CA LYS A 344 3.92 20.93 4.71
C LYS A 344 3.82 19.76 3.74
N ILE A 345 2.63 19.19 3.59
CA ILE A 345 2.35 18.22 2.54
C ILE A 345 2.33 18.96 1.21
N ASN A 346 3.26 18.64 0.31
CA ASN A 346 3.34 19.27 -1.00
C ASN A 346 2.28 18.72 -1.98
N THR A 347 2.03 19.44 -3.07
CA THR A 347 0.98 19.10 -4.05
C THR A 347 1.53 18.44 -5.31
N TYR A 348 0.69 17.66 -6.00
CA TYR A 348 1.03 17.09 -7.32
C TYR A 348 1.41 18.15 -8.35
N ARG A 349 0.77 19.33 -8.31
CA ARG A 349 1.08 20.43 -9.24
C ARG A 349 2.47 21.01 -8.99
N ALA A 350 2.80 21.31 -7.73
CA ALA A 350 4.12 21.79 -7.36
C ALA A 350 5.22 20.76 -7.68
N PHE A 351 4.97 19.47 -7.42
CA PHE A 351 5.89 18.40 -7.84
C PHE A 351 6.12 18.40 -9.36
N ALA A 352 5.05 18.56 -10.14
CA ALA A 352 5.12 18.62 -11.60
C ALA A 352 5.94 19.82 -12.10
N ASP A 353 5.74 21.00 -11.50
CA ASP A 353 6.38 22.25 -11.95
C ASP A 353 7.81 22.42 -11.46
N GLU A 354 8.10 22.01 -10.23
CA GLU A 354 9.38 22.34 -9.57
C GLU A 354 10.35 21.16 -9.55
N VAL A 355 9.83 19.93 -9.37
CA VAL A 355 10.65 18.74 -9.16
C VAL A 355 10.94 18.00 -10.47
N LEU A 356 9.95 17.83 -11.35
CA LEU A 356 10.16 17.14 -12.63
C LEU A 356 11.27 17.76 -13.50
N PRO A 357 11.38 19.11 -13.64
CA PRO A 357 12.48 19.70 -14.40
C PRO A 357 13.85 19.40 -13.80
N ARG A 358 13.96 19.33 -12.47
CA ARG A 358 15.19 18.95 -11.78
C ARG A 358 15.57 17.50 -12.07
N ILE A 359 14.62 16.58 -11.96
CA ILE A 359 14.82 15.15 -12.27
C ILE A 359 15.33 14.99 -13.71
N LYS A 360 14.70 15.71 -14.66
CA LYS A 360 15.12 15.71 -16.07
C LYS A 360 16.54 16.25 -16.25
N ARG A 361 16.91 17.37 -15.63
CA ARG A 361 18.27 17.95 -15.71
C ARG A 361 19.35 17.01 -15.18
N GLN A 362 19.01 16.17 -14.19
CA GLN A 362 19.92 15.18 -13.63
C GLN A 362 20.08 13.91 -14.50
N GLY A 363 19.34 13.80 -15.62
CA GLY A 363 19.51 12.72 -16.59
C GLY A 363 18.75 11.41 -16.28
N TYR A 364 17.87 11.43 -15.27
CA TYR A 364 16.95 10.32 -14.99
C TYR A 364 15.93 10.16 -16.12
N ASN A 365 15.52 8.93 -16.38
CA ASN A 365 14.59 8.60 -17.47
C ASN A 365 13.33 7.86 -17.01
N ALA A 366 13.23 7.56 -15.71
CA ALA A 366 12.06 6.96 -15.08
C ALA A 366 11.88 7.57 -13.69
N ILE A 367 10.63 7.60 -13.21
CA ILE A 367 10.28 8.05 -11.87
C ILE A 367 9.50 6.93 -11.21
N GLN A 368 9.96 6.49 -10.04
CA GLN A 368 9.21 5.61 -9.17
C GLN A 368 8.41 6.49 -8.21
N LEU A 369 7.10 6.57 -8.43
CA LEU A 369 6.22 7.43 -7.64
C LEU A 369 5.61 6.63 -6.48
N MET A 370 5.99 6.98 -5.26
CA MET A 370 5.52 6.33 -4.04
C MET A 370 4.28 7.03 -3.48
N ALA A 371 3.57 6.32 -2.59
CA ALA A 371 2.45 6.86 -1.82
C ALA A 371 1.32 7.50 -2.65
N VAL A 372 1.08 6.97 -3.86
CA VAL A 372 0.02 7.43 -4.77
C VAL A 372 -1.34 6.83 -4.39
N MET A 373 -1.36 5.54 -4.04
CA MET A 373 -2.57 4.90 -3.53
C MET A 373 -2.93 5.51 -2.18
N GLU A 374 -4.21 5.79 -1.97
CA GLU A 374 -4.68 6.47 -0.77
C GLU A 374 -4.35 5.68 0.51
N HIS A 375 -3.86 6.40 1.52
CA HIS A 375 -3.43 5.83 2.80
C HIS A 375 -3.75 6.81 3.93
N VAL A 376 -4.47 6.33 4.94
CA VAL A 376 -4.95 7.15 6.07
C VAL A 376 -3.80 7.62 6.97
N TYR A 377 -2.79 6.77 7.15
CA TYR A 377 -1.64 7.06 8.00
C TYR A 377 -0.48 7.58 7.16
N TYR A 378 -0.25 8.89 7.15
CA TYR A 378 0.78 9.53 6.31
C TYR A 378 2.20 9.00 6.60
N ALA A 379 2.53 8.74 7.87
CA ALA A 379 3.83 8.17 8.24
C ALA A 379 4.01 6.70 7.83
N SER A 380 3.00 6.03 7.27
CA SER A 380 3.16 4.72 6.61
C SER A 380 3.94 4.80 5.30
N PHE A 381 4.23 6.00 4.79
CA PHE A 381 4.91 6.19 3.51
C PHE A 381 4.18 5.56 2.31
N GLY A 382 2.85 5.40 2.44
CA GLY A 382 2.00 4.75 1.45
C GLY A 382 1.87 3.24 1.57
N TYR A 383 2.55 2.58 2.52
CA TYR A 383 2.49 1.13 2.66
C TYR A 383 1.22 0.62 3.34
N GLN A 384 0.49 1.49 4.06
CA GLN A 384 -0.81 1.15 4.65
C GLN A 384 -1.96 1.70 3.80
N VAL A 385 -2.20 1.06 2.66
CA VAL A 385 -3.32 1.38 1.78
C VAL A 385 -4.65 1.08 2.48
N GLY A 386 -5.55 2.07 2.52
CA GLY A 386 -6.98 1.84 2.72
C GLY A 386 -7.46 1.09 3.97
N ARG A 387 -6.81 1.19 5.14
CA ARG A 387 -7.49 0.86 6.42
C ARG A 387 -8.41 2.01 6.83
N ASN A 388 -9.55 2.12 6.15
CA ASN A 388 -10.63 3.00 6.59
C ASN A 388 -11.25 2.38 7.85
N ARG A 389 -10.73 2.74 9.03
CA ARG A 389 -11.54 2.69 10.25
C ARG A 389 -12.68 3.68 10.04
N ILE A 390 -13.90 3.16 9.98
CA ILE A 390 -15.13 3.93 9.86
C ILE A 390 -15.82 3.94 11.21
#